data_AF-A0A936Q9A1-F1
#
_entry.id   AF-A0A936Q9A1-F1
#
_cell.length_a   1.000
_cell.length_b   1.000
_cell.length_c   1.000
_cell.angle_alpha   90.00
_cell.angle_beta   90.00
_cell.angle_gamma   90.00
#
_symmetry.space_group_name_H-M   'P 1'
#
loop_
_entity.id
_entity.type
_entity.pdbx_description
1 polymer ?
#
loop_
_entity_poly.entity_id
_entity_poly.type
_entity_poly.pdbx_seq_one_letter_code
_entity_poly.pdbx_strand_id
1 'polypeptide(L)'
;MRHLLVSSADEGLVERLRAFLPADAVLFSARGVDGTLETLSRSSRVDTVVTDDPQVAAAIRDEVPGTLPIVLLPPGTPTETALRLLLQNEE
;
A
#
# COMPACT_ATOMS: atom_id res chain seq x y z
N MET A 1 -9.87 -2.99 12.29
CA MET A 1 -9.67 -3.58 10.95
C MET A 1 -9.06 -2.56 10.02
N ARG A 2 -7.78 -2.73 9.72
CA ARG A 2 -6.97 -1.88 8.83
C ARG A 2 -6.82 -2.57 7.49
N HIS A 3 -7.18 -1.92 6.40
CA HIS A 3 -7.05 -2.43 5.04
C HIS A 3 -5.90 -1.74 4.32
N LEU A 4 -4.87 -2.49 4.00
CA LEU A 4 -3.70 -2.00 3.28
C LEU A 4 -3.69 -2.59 1.88
N LEU A 5 -3.49 -1.75 0.87
CA LEU A 5 -3.20 -2.20 -0.48
C LEU A 5 -1.71 -2.07 -0.74
N VAL A 6 -1.06 -3.17 -1.09
CA VAL A 6 0.35 -3.21 -1.46
C VAL A 6 0.44 -3.38 -2.97
N SER A 7 0.90 -2.33 -3.65
CA SER A 7 1.24 -2.38 -5.06
C SER A 7 2.76 -2.46 -5.20
N SER A 8 3.29 -3.67 -5.41
CA SER A 8 4.74 -3.83 -5.56
C SER A 8 5.12 -4.89 -6.58
N ALA A 9 6.26 -4.69 -7.23
CA ALA A 9 6.88 -5.75 -8.03
C ALA A 9 7.38 -6.91 -7.14
N ASP A 10 7.74 -6.62 -5.88
CA ASP A 10 8.22 -7.60 -4.91
C ASP A 10 7.06 -8.38 -4.28
N GLU A 11 6.88 -9.63 -4.72
CA GLU A 11 5.83 -10.52 -4.20
C GLU A 11 6.06 -10.90 -2.74
N GLY A 12 7.31 -10.83 -2.27
CA GLY A 12 7.67 -11.07 -0.88
C GLY A 12 7.29 -9.93 0.07
N LEU A 13 6.97 -8.73 -0.43
CA LEU A 13 6.67 -7.58 0.41
C LEU A 13 5.37 -7.78 1.19
N VAL A 14 4.37 -8.36 0.54
CA VAL A 14 3.05 -8.62 1.14
C VAL A 14 3.18 -9.58 2.32
N GLU A 15 3.85 -10.72 2.12
CA GLU A 15 4.04 -11.74 3.15
C GLU A 15 4.91 -11.22 4.30
N ARG A 16 5.95 -10.44 3.99
CA ARG A 16 6.77 -9.78 5.02
C ARG A 16 5.95 -8.79 5.84
N LEU A 17 5.19 -7.90 5.21
CA LEU A 17 4.33 -6.96 5.92
C LEU A 17 3.28 -7.68 6.77
N ARG A 18 2.69 -8.76 6.25
CA ARG A 18 1.72 -9.59 6.97
C ARG A 18 2.28 -10.16 8.27
N ALA A 19 3.56 -10.51 8.32
CA ALA A 19 4.20 -11.05 9.51
C ALA A 19 4.36 -10.03 10.64
N PHE A 20 4.36 -8.73 10.33
CA PHE A 20 4.56 -7.65 11.30
C PHE A 20 3.29 -6.85 11.62
N LEU A 21 2.27 -6.95 10.77
CA LEU A 21 0.99 -6.30 10.99
C LEU A 21 0.14 -7.09 12.00
N PRO A 22 -0.75 -6.41 12.75
CA PRO A 22 -1.66 -7.08 13.67
C PRO A 22 -2.59 -8.06 12.92
N ALA A 23 -3.04 -9.11 13.60
CA ALA A 23 -3.85 -10.18 12.98
C ALA A 23 -5.20 -9.70 12.39
N ASP A 24 -5.65 -8.52 12.78
CA ASP A 24 -6.88 -7.87 12.28
C ASP A 24 -6.64 -6.97 11.05
N ALA A 25 -5.39 -6.90 10.56
CA ALA A 25 -5.03 -6.20 9.34
C ALA A 25 -5.35 -7.06 8.11
N VAL A 26 -6.02 -6.46 7.13
CA VAL A 26 -6.34 -7.05 5.83
C VAL A 26 -5.38 -6.47 4.80
N LEU A 27 -4.67 -7.33 4.09
CA LEU A 27 -3.75 -6.95 3.02
C LEU A 27 -4.34 -7.33 1.67
N PHE A 28 -4.41 -6.36 0.78
CA PHE A 28 -4.66 -6.54 -0.64
C PHE A 28 -3.34 -6.40 -1.39
N SER A 29 -3.16 -7.17 -2.46
CA SER A 29 -2.03 -7.04 -3.36
C SER A 29 -2.48 -6.70 -4.77
N ALA A 30 -1.76 -5.80 -5.41
CA ALA A 30 -1.95 -5.44 -6.81
C ALA A 30 -0.58 -5.22 -7.47
N ARG A 31 -0.58 -5.09 -8.80
CA ARG A 31 0.62 -4.75 -9.57
C ARG A 31 0.29 -3.68 -10.61
N GLY A 32 1.20 -2.72 -10.74
CA GLY A 32 1.09 -1.64 -11.72
C GLY A 32 -0.10 -0.72 -11.45
N VAL A 33 -0.24 0.29 -12.30
CA VAL A 33 -1.25 1.34 -12.15
C VAL A 33 -2.67 0.75 -12.28
N ASP A 34 -2.97 0.10 -13.41
CA ASP A 34 -4.32 -0.40 -13.70
C ASP A 34 -4.83 -1.39 -12.65
N GLY A 35 -3.99 -2.36 -12.26
CA GLY A 35 -4.38 -3.36 -11.26
C GLY A 35 -4.62 -2.73 -9.88
N THR A 36 -3.84 -1.71 -9.53
CA THR A 36 -4.00 -0.99 -8.26
C THR A 36 -5.30 -0.18 -8.25
N LEU A 37 -5.56 0.57 -9.32
CA LEU A 37 -6.78 1.37 -9.44
C LEU A 37 -8.03 0.50 -9.53
N GLU A 38 -7.98 -0.63 -10.24
CA GLU A 38 -9.09 -1.60 -10.27
C GLU A 38 -9.36 -2.14 -8.86
N THR A 39 -8.31 -2.51 -8.12
CA THR A 39 -8.44 -3.02 -6.76
C THR A 39 -9.05 -1.99 -5.81
N LEU A 40 -8.63 -0.72 -5.92
CA LEU A 40 -9.19 0.40 -5.17
C LEU A 40 -10.66 0.65 -5.51
N SER A 41 -11.01 0.59 -6.80
CA SER A 41 -12.40 0.75 -7.26
C SER A 41 -13.32 -0.35 -6.71
N ARG A 42 -12.83 -1.59 -6.62
CA ARG A 42 -13.57 -2.73 -6.08
C ARG A 42 -13.60 -2.77 -4.54
N SER A 43 -12.63 -2.14 -3.89
CA SER A 43 -12.42 -2.20 -2.44
C SER A 43 -12.67 -0.84 -1.82
N SER A 44 -13.91 -0.55 -1.45
CA SER A 44 -14.35 0.74 -0.87
C SER A 44 -13.77 1.08 0.50
N ARG A 45 -12.84 0.29 1.01
CA ARG A 45 -12.39 0.33 2.41
C ARG A 45 -10.88 0.29 2.58
N VAL A 46 -10.10 0.53 1.52
CA VAL A 46 -8.63 0.63 1.63
C VAL A 46 -8.28 1.91 2.41
N ASP A 47 -7.61 1.72 3.53
CA ASP A 47 -7.22 2.80 4.44
C ASP A 47 -5.86 3.39 4.06
N THR A 48 -4.97 2.63 3.40
CA THR A 48 -3.62 3.07 3.02
C THR A 48 -3.12 2.27 1.83
N VAL A 49 -2.39 2.94 0.93
CA VAL A 49 -1.69 2.30 -0.18
C VAL A 49 -0.19 2.35 0.04
N VAL A 50 0.48 1.21 -0.15
CA VAL A 50 1.94 1.07 -0.10
C VAL A 50 2.40 0.72 -1.51
N THR A 51 3.34 1.48 -2.05
CA THR A 51 3.87 1.23 -3.41
C THR A 51 5.35 1.55 -3.50
N ASP A 52 6.12 0.78 -4.27
CA ASP A 52 7.47 1.16 -4.69
C ASP A 52 7.51 1.88 -6.04
N ASP A 53 6.38 1.90 -6.72
CA ASP A 53 6.23 2.53 -8.02
C ASP A 53 5.69 3.98 -7.88
N PRO A 54 6.47 5.01 -8.27
CA PRO A 54 6.02 6.39 -8.24
C PRO A 54 4.88 6.68 -9.23
N GLN A 55 4.75 5.91 -10.33
CA GLN A 55 3.65 6.06 -11.27
C GLN A 55 2.33 5.65 -10.63
N VAL A 56 2.32 4.58 -9.84
CA VAL A 56 1.15 4.16 -9.06
C VAL A 56 0.77 5.24 -8.05
N ALA A 57 1.75 5.79 -7.33
CA ALA A 57 1.48 6.87 -6.38
C ALA A 57 0.94 8.15 -7.07
N ALA A 58 1.43 8.49 -8.26
CA ALA A 58 0.92 9.61 -9.03
C ALA A 58 -0.52 9.36 -9.53
N ALA A 59 -0.78 8.18 -10.08
CA ALA A 59 -2.10 7.81 -10.59
C ALA A 59 -3.16 7.80 -9.49
N ILE A 60 -2.86 7.30 -8.30
CA ILE A 60 -3.79 7.33 -7.17
C ILE A 60 -4.11 8.78 -6.78
N ARG A 61 -3.11 9.68 -6.76
CA ARG A 61 -3.34 11.10 -6.42
C ARG A 61 -4.20 11.82 -7.46
N ASP A 62 -4.12 11.40 -8.71
CA ASP A 62 -4.88 11.99 -9.81
C ASP A 62 -6.33 11.47 -9.84
N GLU A 63 -6.50 10.15 -9.70
CA GLU A 63 -7.77 9.47 -9.93
C GLU A 63 -8.59 9.22 -8.67
N VAL A 64 -7.97 9.17 -7.50
CA VAL A 64 -8.67 8.91 -6.23
C VAL A 64 -8.91 10.22 -5.49
N PRO A 65 -10.15 10.75 -5.49
CA PRO A 65 -10.46 11.98 -4.76
C PRO A 65 -10.34 11.74 -3.26
N GLY A 66 -9.47 12.49 -2.58
CA GLY A 66 -9.38 12.51 -1.12
C GLY A 66 -7.95 12.46 -0.57
N THR A 67 -7.85 12.17 0.73
CA THR A 67 -6.59 12.11 1.48
C THR A 67 -6.12 10.67 1.67
N LEU A 68 -6.30 9.80 0.66
CA LEU A 68 -5.85 8.40 0.76
C LEU A 68 -4.34 8.38 1.01
N PRO A 69 -3.87 7.89 2.18
CA PRO A 69 -2.45 7.87 2.50
C PRO A 69 -1.72 6.94 1.53
N ILE A 70 -0.64 7.46 0.93
CA ILE A 70 0.22 6.71 0.02
C ILE A 70 1.64 6.71 0.58
N VAL A 71 2.12 5.52 0.95
CA VAL A 71 3.50 5.31 1.39
C VAL A 71 4.32 4.83 0.20
N LEU A 72 5.21 5.71 -0.30
CA LEU A 72 6.16 5.35 -1.34
C LEU A 72 7.40 4.71 -0.69
N LEU A 73 7.66 3.45 -1.02
CA LEU A 73 8.81 2.68 -0.55
C LEU A 73 9.84 2.55 -1.66
N PRO A 74 11.02 3.18 -1.58
CA PRO A 74 12.06 2.94 -2.56
C PRO A 74 12.36 1.44 -2.73
N PRO A 75 12.68 0.97 -3.94
CA PRO A 75 13.09 -0.42 -4.13
C PRO A 75 14.32 -0.73 -3.25
N GLY A 76 14.29 -1.88 -2.59
CA GLY A 76 15.33 -2.29 -1.63
C GLY A 76 15.15 -1.73 -0.21
N THR A 77 14.08 -0.97 0.07
CA THR A 77 13.77 -0.54 1.43
C THR A 77 13.53 -1.74 2.34
N PRO A 78 14.21 -1.84 3.49
CA PRO A 78 13.97 -2.93 4.43
C PRO A 78 12.57 -2.83 5.04
N THR A 79 11.94 -3.98 5.26
CA THR A 79 10.55 -4.09 5.74
C THR A 79 10.33 -3.33 7.06
N GLU A 80 11.32 -3.29 7.95
CA GLU A 80 11.23 -2.55 9.21
C GLU A 80 11.07 -1.03 9.00
N THR A 81 11.79 -0.47 8.03
CA THR A 81 11.65 0.94 7.65
C THR A 81 10.29 1.19 7.01
N ALA A 82 9.81 0.27 6.17
CA ALA A 82 8.48 0.37 5.58
C ALA A 82 7.38 0.39 6.64
N LEU A 83 7.50 -0.44 7.67
CA LEU A 83 6.57 -0.49 8.81
C LEU A 83 6.61 0.80 9.63
N ARG A 84 7.80 1.35 9.90
CA ARG A 84 7.90 2.65 10.58
C ARG A 84 7.17 3.74 9.81
N LEU A 85 7.35 3.81 8.49
CA LEU A 85 6.66 4.80 7.67
C LEU A 85 5.15 4.59 7.71
N LEU A 86 4.68 3.34 7.64
CA LEU A 86 3.26 3.00 7.77
C LEU A 86 2.64 3.39 9.12
N LEU A 87 3.41 3.32 10.21
CA LEU A 87 2.95 3.70 11.56
C LEU A 87 3.01 5.22 11.79
N GLN A 88 3.98 5.92 11.18
CA GLN A 88 4.12 7.38 11.28
C GLN A 88 3.06 8.16 10.51
N ASN A 89 2.47 7.56 9.47
CA ASN A 89 1.37 8.16 8.73
C ASN A 89 0.01 8.01 9.45
N GLU A 90 0.00 7.49 10.69
CA GLU A 90 -1.21 7.36 11.53
C GLU A 90 -1.36 8.46 12.60
N GLU A 91 -0.37 9.36 12.75
CA GLU A 91 -0.37 10.47 13.72
C GLU A 91 -0.88 11.81 13.14
#